data_AF-A0AAD9K4P1-F1
#
_entry.id   AF-A0AAD9K4P1-F1
#
_cell.length_a   1.000
_cell.length_b   1.000
_cell.length_c   1.000
_cell.angle_alpha   90.00
_cell.angle_beta   90.00
_cell.angle_gamma   90.00
#
_symmetry.space_group_name_H-M   'P 1'
#
loop_
_entity.id
_entity.type
_entity.pdbx_description
1 polymer ?
#
loop_
_entity_poly.entity_id
_entity_poly.type
_entity_poly.pdbx_seq_one_letter_code
_entity_poly.pdbx_strand_id
1 'polypeptide(L)'
;MYRLRFHTIYTLIYLNTHTHTHTHTHTHTHTTHTHICNHTNTHTNTPAYIHTYMHTCIHTYIHTYIHTYIHTYIHTYIHTYIHTYIHTYIHTYTHTHTHIYIHTYIHTYIHTYIHTYIHTYIHTYIHTYIHTYIHTYIHTYIHTYIHTYIHTYIHTYIHTYIHTYIHTCTYGFAVNFFQWFGFVISMHIWNVYIDKLCYFRMKYHFEKGL
;
A
#
# COMPACT_ATOMS: atom_id res chain seq x y z
N MET A 1 -11.41 114.11 93.74
CA MET A 1 -12.25 113.89 92.54
C MET A 1 -11.53 114.05 91.19
N TYR A 2 -10.36 114.72 91.08
CA TYR A 2 -9.69 114.91 89.78
C TYR A 2 -8.83 113.72 89.27
N ARG A 3 -8.30 112.90 90.18
CA ARG A 3 -7.40 111.76 89.84
C ARG A 3 -8.12 110.58 89.18
N LEU A 4 -9.41 110.40 89.46
CA LEU A 4 -10.20 109.36 88.81
C LEU A 4 -10.48 109.71 87.34
N ARG A 5 -10.94 110.95 87.03
CA ARG A 5 -11.33 111.35 85.67
C ARG A 5 -10.21 111.27 84.62
N PHE A 6 -8.98 111.66 84.97
CA PHE A 6 -7.84 111.56 84.04
C PHE A 6 -7.41 110.12 83.77
N HIS A 7 -7.45 109.27 84.81
CA HIS A 7 -7.16 107.85 84.65
C HIS A 7 -8.21 107.18 83.77
N THR A 8 -9.50 107.53 83.92
CA THR A 8 -10.58 107.00 83.08
C THR A 8 -10.47 107.41 81.61
N ILE A 9 -10.05 108.65 81.31
CA ILE A 9 -9.90 109.12 79.92
C ILE A 9 -8.67 108.48 79.25
N TYR A 10 -7.55 108.39 79.96
CA TYR A 10 -6.34 107.74 79.43
C TYR A 10 -6.55 106.25 79.17
N THR A 11 -7.22 105.54 80.10
CA THR A 11 -7.57 104.13 79.89
C THR A 11 -8.56 103.96 78.75
N LEU A 12 -9.53 104.86 78.56
CA LEU A 12 -10.45 104.80 77.42
C LEU A 12 -9.75 105.01 76.07
N ILE A 13 -8.84 105.99 75.96
CA ILE A 13 -8.11 106.25 74.71
C ILE A 13 -7.14 105.11 74.42
N TYR A 14 -6.42 104.61 75.43
CA TYR A 14 -5.52 103.46 75.28
C TYR A 14 -6.29 102.20 74.89
N LEU A 15 -7.42 101.92 75.57
CA LEU A 15 -8.26 100.79 75.25
C LEU A 15 -8.85 100.91 73.84
N ASN A 16 -9.33 102.09 73.44
CA ASN A 16 -9.95 102.30 72.12
C ASN A 16 -8.93 102.26 70.97
N THR A 17 -7.74 102.83 71.16
CA THR A 17 -6.66 102.75 70.16
C THR A 17 -6.09 101.33 70.09
N HIS A 18 -5.92 100.63 71.21
CA HIS A 18 -5.47 99.24 71.23
C HIS A 18 -6.51 98.31 70.60
N THR A 19 -7.81 98.46 70.93
CA THR A 19 -8.87 97.66 70.32
C THR A 19 -9.07 98.00 68.86
N HIS A 20 -9.00 99.26 68.44
CA HIS A 20 -9.13 99.65 67.02
C HIS A 20 -7.93 99.19 66.19
N THR A 21 -6.70 99.34 66.69
CA THR A 21 -5.51 98.86 65.97
C THR A 21 -5.45 97.35 65.94
N HIS A 22 -5.78 96.66 67.03
CA HIS A 22 -5.86 95.20 67.08
C HIS A 22 -6.96 94.67 66.16
N THR A 23 -8.15 95.25 66.17
CA THR A 23 -9.23 94.82 65.28
C THR A 23 -8.94 95.16 63.82
N HIS A 24 -8.38 96.32 63.50
CA HIS A 24 -8.01 96.69 62.12
C HIS A 24 -6.87 95.84 61.57
N THR A 25 -5.81 95.60 62.35
CA THR A 25 -4.70 94.73 61.92
C THR A 25 -5.14 93.28 61.80
N HIS A 26 -5.91 92.75 62.77
CA HIS A 26 -6.45 91.39 62.71
C HIS A 26 -7.42 91.20 61.54
N THR A 27 -8.31 92.15 61.29
CA THR A 27 -9.24 92.06 60.15
C THR A 27 -8.50 92.19 58.81
N HIS A 28 -7.53 93.09 58.68
CA HIS A 28 -6.73 93.26 57.47
C HIS A 28 -5.81 92.06 57.18
N THR A 29 -5.14 91.49 58.19
CA THR A 29 -4.32 90.29 58.01
C THR A 29 -5.18 89.06 57.71
N HIS A 30 -6.35 88.93 58.35
CA HIS A 30 -7.28 87.86 58.05
C HIS A 30 -7.87 87.98 56.64
N THR A 31 -8.26 89.17 56.18
CA THR A 31 -8.79 89.37 54.81
C THR A 31 -7.73 89.20 53.73
N THR A 32 -6.49 89.63 53.98
CA THR A 32 -5.38 89.40 53.03
C THR A 32 -4.99 87.93 52.96
N HIS A 33 -4.93 87.22 54.09
CA HIS A 33 -4.66 85.78 54.10
C HIS A 33 -5.76 85.00 53.38
N THR A 34 -7.04 85.32 53.61
CA THR A 34 -8.14 84.67 52.87
C THR A 34 -8.11 85.00 51.38
N HIS A 35 -7.75 86.24 50.99
CA HIS A 35 -7.64 86.61 49.58
C HIS A 35 -6.49 85.88 48.86
N ILE A 36 -5.32 85.74 49.50
CA ILE A 36 -4.19 84.99 48.96
C ILE A 36 -4.53 83.50 48.86
N CYS A 37 -5.14 82.92 49.89
CA CYS A 37 -5.51 81.51 49.89
C CYS A 37 -6.57 81.20 48.81
N ASN A 38 -7.58 82.07 48.67
CA ASN A 38 -8.58 81.96 47.61
C ASN A 38 -7.94 82.10 46.23
N HIS A 39 -7.08 83.11 46.01
CA HIS A 39 -6.39 83.30 44.73
C HIS A 39 -5.49 82.11 44.36
N THR A 40 -4.76 81.54 45.32
CA THR A 40 -3.89 80.37 45.06
C THR A 40 -4.73 79.12 44.77
N ASN A 41 -5.87 78.97 45.43
CA ASN A 41 -6.76 77.84 45.19
C ASN A 41 -7.47 77.94 43.83
N THR A 42 -7.96 79.14 43.47
CA THR A 42 -8.69 79.37 42.21
C THR A 42 -7.78 79.51 41.00
N HIS A 43 -6.60 80.13 41.15
CA HIS A 43 -5.76 80.46 39.99
C HIS A 43 -4.68 79.40 39.72
N THR A 44 -4.27 78.62 40.72
CA THR A 44 -3.19 77.64 40.55
C THR A 44 -3.60 76.20 40.81
N ASN A 45 -4.30 75.91 41.91
CA ASN A 45 -4.60 74.52 42.27
C ASN A 45 -5.76 73.92 41.46
N THR A 46 -6.84 74.67 41.26
CA THR A 46 -7.99 74.17 40.49
C THR A 46 -7.66 73.90 39.02
N PRO A 47 -6.96 74.77 38.27
CA PRO A 47 -6.60 74.48 36.88
C PRO A 47 -5.58 73.34 36.77
N ALA A 48 -4.61 73.26 37.70
CA ALA A 48 -3.63 72.18 37.72
C ALA A 48 -4.27 70.81 37.99
N TYR A 49 -5.24 70.75 38.90
CA TYR A 49 -6.00 69.52 39.19
C TYR A 49 -6.86 69.11 38.00
N ILE A 50 -7.60 70.04 37.39
CA ILE A 50 -8.42 69.76 36.21
C ILE A 50 -7.53 69.31 35.04
N HIS A 51 -6.40 69.97 34.82
CA HIS A 51 -5.46 69.62 33.75
C HIS A 51 -4.85 68.22 33.97
N THR A 52 -4.35 67.93 35.17
CA THR A 52 -3.77 66.61 35.48
C THR A 52 -4.81 65.50 35.43
N TYR A 53 -6.02 65.72 35.93
CA TYR A 53 -7.11 64.76 35.87
C TYR A 53 -7.56 64.50 34.42
N MET A 54 -7.79 65.56 33.64
CA MET A 54 -8.17 65.44 32.22
C MET A 54 -7.06 64.78 31.40
N HIS A 55 -5.81 65.18 31.60
CA HIS A 55 -4.67 64.59 30.91
C HIS A 55 -4.52 63.11 31.26
N THR A 56 -4.56 62.75 32.54
CA THR A 56 -4.44 61.34 32.96
C THR A 56 -5.61 60.51 32.48
N CYS A 57 -6.86 60.95 32.61
CA CYS A 57 -8.03 60.23 32.11
C CYS A 57 -8.01 60.05 30.60
N ILE A 58 -7.75 61.12 29.84
CA ILE A 58 -7.72 61.05 28.37
C ILE A 58 -6.54 60.19 27.91
N HIS A 59 -5.34 60.42 28.45
CA HIS A 59 -4.16 59.67 28.08
C HIS A 59 -4.32 58.20 28.43
N THR A 60 -4.74 57.86 29.66
CA THR A 60 -4.92 56.46 30.03
C THR A 60 -6.04 55.81 29.23
N TYR A 61 -7.18 56.46 29.04
CA TYR A 61 -8.29 55.89 28.28
C TYR A 61 -7.91 55.65 26.81
N ILE A 62 -7.37 56.67 26.13
CA ILE A 62 -6.98 56.57 24.72
C ILE A 62 -5.83 55.58 24.57
N HIS A 63 -4.77 55.71 25.38
CA HIS A 63 -3.62 54.84 25.27
C HIS A 63 -3.99 53.39 25.58
N THR A 64 -4.69 53.11 26.69
CA THR A 64 -5.06 51.73 27.02
C THR A 64 -6.05 51.18 26.01
N TYR A 65 -7.08 51.92 25.61
CA TYR A 65 -8.08 51.42 24.67
C TYR A 65 -7.48 51.16 23.29
N ILE A 66 -6.77 52.14 22.72
CA ILE A 66 -6.16 51.99 21.39
C ILE A 66 -5.06 50.92 21.44
N HIS A 67 -4.16 50.97 22.42
CA HIS A 67 -3.08 50.00 22.51
C HIS A 67 -3.63 48.59 22.73
N THR A 68 -4.55 48.38 23.67
CA THR A 68 -5.11 47.04 23.91
C THR A 68 -5.92 46.57 22.72
N TYR A 69 -6.77 47.40 22.13
CA TYR A 69 -7.59 47.00 20.99
C TYR A 69 -6.73 46.67 19.77
N ILE A 70 -5.82 47.56 19.37
CA ILE A 70 -4.94 47.32 18.23
C ILE A 70 -4.02 46.14 18.49
N HIS A 71 -3.37 46.09 19.65
CA HIS A 71 -2.46 44.99 19.97
C HIS A 71 -3.21 43.66 20.02
N THR A 72 -4.34 43.58 20.73
CA THR A 72 -5.10 42.32 20.80
C THR A 72 -5.68 41.95 19.45
N TYR A 73 -6.26 42.88 18.70
CA TYR A 73 -6.84 42.59 17.39
C TYR A 73 -5.77 42.15 16.39
N ILE A 74 -4.68 42.91 16.24
CA ILE A 74 -3.60 42.56 15.32
C ILE A 74 -2.92 41.27 15.77
N HIS A 75 -2.57 41.13 17.04
CA HIS A 75 -1.92 39.92 17.53
C HIS A 75 -2.83 38.71 17.38
N THR A 76 -4.09 38.78 17.79
CA THR A 76 -5.01 37.64 17.65
C THR A 76 -5.28 37.35 16.19
N TYR A 77 -5.58 38.32 15.35
CA TYR A 77 -5.86 38.11 13.94
C TYR A 77 -4.65 37.55 13.19
N ILE A 78 -3.49 38.19 13.29
CA ILE A 78 -2.27 37.73 12.62
C ILE A 78 -1.85 36.37 13.17
N HIS A 79 -1.77 36.22 14.50
CA HIS A 79 -1.31 34.97 15.08
C HIS A 79 -2.29 33.84 14.78
N THR A 80 -3.60 34.03 14.99
CA THR A 80 -4.56 32.95 14.70
C THR A 80 -4.63 32.67 13.21
N TYR A 81 -4.73 33.68 12.35
CA TYR A 81 -4.85 33.46 10.90
C TYR A 81 -3.60 32.82 10.33
N ILE A 82 -2.41 33.38 10.59
CA ILE A 82 -1.16 32.83 10.06
C ILE A 82 -0.88 31.46 10.68
N HIS A 83 -0.99 31.31 12.00
CA HIS A 83 -0.73 30.03 12.63
C HIS A 83 -1.72 28.97 12.17
N THR A 84 -3.02 29.25 12.17
CA THR A 84 -4.01 28.26 11.72
C THR A 84 -3.86 27.97 10.24
N TYR A 85 -3.68 28.97 9.37
CA TYR A 85 -3.53 28.75 7.95
C TYR A 85 -2.26 27.96 7.61
N ILE A 86 -1.11 28.38 8.13
CA ILE A 86 0.16 27.68 7.89
C ILE A 86 0.12 26.28 8.50
N HIS A 87 -0.32 26.15 9.75
CA HIS A 87 -0.37 24.85 10.40
C HIS A 87 -1.35 23.92 9.70
N THR A 88 -2.57 24.38 9.40
CA THR A 88 -3.55 23.54 8.69
C THR A 88 -3.04 23.20 7.31
N TYR A 89 -2.59 24.17 6.50
CA TYR A 89 -2.11 23.91 5.15
C TYR A 89 -0.91 22.96 5.12
N ILE A 90 0.12 23.22 5.94
CA ILE A 90 1.29 22.34 5.98
C ILE A 90 0.87 20.97 6.51
N HIS A 91 0.11 20.89 7.60
CA HIS A 91 -0.27 19.61 8.18
C HIS A 91 -1.19 18.82 7.25
N THR A 92 -2.24 19.39 6.67
CA THR A 92 -3.08 18.68 5.71
C THR A 92 -2.31 18.35 4.46
N TYR A 93 -1.54 19.27 3.88
CA TYR A 93 -0.78 18.97 2.66
C TYR A 93 0.24 17.85 2.92
N THR A 94 1.11 17.99 3.91
CA THR A 94 2.12 16.96 4.22
C THR A 94 1.47 15.65 4.62
N HIS A 95 0.50 15.65 5.53
CA HIS A 95 -0.13 14.42 5.99
C HIS A 95 -0.97 13.75 4.90
N THR A 96 -1.78 14.49 4.15
CA THR A 96 -2.59 13.88 3.08
C THR A 96 -1.69 13.41 1.94
N HIS A 97 -0.70 14.20 1.53
CA HIS A 97 0.14 13.83 0.41
C HIS A 97 1.06 12.66 0.76
N THR A 98 1.68 12.66 1.95
CA THR A 98 2.48 11.51 2.41
C THR A 98 1.60 10.28 2.61
N HIS A 99 0.45 10.40 3.27
CA HIS A 99 -0.42 9.25 3.52
C HIS A 99 -0.98 8.69 2.23
N ILE A 100 -1.51 9.54 1.33
CA ILE A 100 -2.03 9.09 0.03
C ILE A 100 -0.91 8.47 -0.78
N TYR A 101 0.25 9.13 -0.90
CA TYR A 101 1.35 8.63 -1.72
C TYR A 101 1.90 7.30 -1.17
N ILE A 102 2.19 7.22 0.13
CA ILE A 102 2.68 6.00 0.77
C ILE A 102 1.63 4.89 0.68
N HIS A 103 0.39 5.17 1.04
CA HIS A 103 -0.67 4.17 1.02
C HIS A 103 -0.95 3.70 -0.41
N THR A 104 -1.12 4.60 -1.38
CA THR A 104 -1.36 4.20 -2.77
C THR A 104 -0.16 3.48 -3.35
N TYR A 105 1.06 3.98 -3.17
CA TYR A 105 2.26 3.34 -3.71
C TYR A 105 2.49 1.97 -3.09
N ILE A 106 2.45 1.85 -1.77
CA ILE A 106 2.64 0.57 -1.08
C ILE A 106 1.51 -0.39 -1.44
N HIS A 107 0.25 0.05 -1.35
CA HIS A 107 -0.88 -0.82 -1.65
C HIS A 107 -0.87 -1.27 -3.11
N THR A 108 -0.68 -0.36 -4.07
CA THR A 108 -0.62 -0.73 -5.49
C THR A 108 0.56 -1.61 -5.78
N TYR A 109 1.76 -1.28 -5.29
CA TYR A 109 2.97 -2.07 -5.54
C TYR A 109 2.86 -3.47 -4.92
N ILE A 110 2.50 -3.57 -3.64
CA ILE A 110 2.34 -4.86 -2.97
C ILE A 110 1.21 -5.65 -3.62
N HIS A 111 0.04 -5.06 -3.84
CA HIS A 111 -1.09 -5.77 -4.42
C HIS A 111 -0.77 -6.22 -5.84
N THR A 112 -0.24 -5.36 -6.70
CA THR A 112 0.12 -5.75 -8.07
C THR A 112 1.23 -6.79 -8.08
N TYR A 113 2.29 -6.61 -7.31
CA TYR A 113 3.41 -7.56 -7.27
C TYR A 113 2.96 -8.92 -6.73
N ILE A 114 2.28 -8.97 -5.59
CA ILE A 114 1.80 -10.21 -5.01
C ILE A 114 0.77 -10.87 -5.92
N HIS A 115 -0.22 -10.12 -6.42
CA HIS A 115 -1.24 -10.68 -7.28
C HIS A 115 -0.64 -11.20 -8.59
N THR A 116 0.20 -10.42 -9.26
CA THR A 116 0.83 -10.86 -10.52
C THR A 116 1.77 -12.03 -10.27
N TYR A 117 2.62 -12.00 -9.24
CA TYR A 117 3.54 -13.08 -8.94
C TYR A 117 2.80 -14.37 -8.57
N ILE A 118 1.84 -14.30 -7.65
CA ILE A 118 1.05 -15.48 -7.25
C ILE A 118 0.24 -15.99 -8.44
N HIS A 119 -0.47 -15.11 -9.16
CA HIS A 119 -1.29 -15.54 -10.28
C HIS A 119 -0.44 -16.13 -11.39
N THR A 120 0.66 -15.48 -11.79
CA THR A 120 1.54 -16.03 -12.84
C THR A 120 2.20 -17.31 -12.38
N TYR A 121 2.75 -17.38 -11.17
CA TYR A 121 3.41 -18.58 -10.66
C TYR A 121 2.44 -19.75 -10.53
N ILE A 122 1.29 -19.56 -9.88
CA ILE A 122 0.27 -20.61 -9.72
C ILE A 122 -0.27 -21.01 -11.08
N HIS A 123 -0.67 -20.05 -11.92
CA HIS A 123 -1.24 -20.36 -13.22
C HIS A 123 -0.22 -21.07 -14.11
N THR A 124 1.01 -20.57 -14.21
CA THR A 124 2.04 -21.22 -15.03
C THR A 124 2.40 -22.58 -14.46
N TYR A 125 2.63 -22.72 -13.15
CA TYR A 125 2.98 -24.00 -12.54
C TYR A 125 1.87 -25.02 -12.69
N ILE A 126 0.63 -24.69 -12.31
CA ILE A 126 -0.51 -25.60 -12.43
C ILE A 126 -0.78 -25.92 -13.89
N HIS A 127 -0.86 -24.91 -14.76
CA HIS A 127 -1.15 -25.14 -16.17
C HIS A 127 -0.05 -25.95 -16.83
N THR A 128 1.22 -25.60 -16.66
CA THR A 128 2.32 -26.37 -17.27
C THR A 128 2.39 -27.76 -16.67
N TYR A 129 2.33 -27.93 -15.36
CA TYR A 129 2.43 -29.24 -14.73
C TYR A 129 1.27 -30.14 -15.12
N ILE A 130 0.02 -29.68 -14.99
CA ILE A 130 -1.16 -30.46 -15.36
C ILE A 130 -1.17 -30.72 -16.85
N HIS A 131 -0.98 -29.71 -17.69
CA HIS A 131 -1.02 -29.88 -19.14
C HIS A 131 0.11 -30.80 -19.61
N THR A 132 1.35 -30.59 -19.16
CA THR A 132 2.45 -31.47 -19.57
C THR A 132 2.27 -32.86 -19.01
N TYR A 133 1.92 -33.05 -17.75
CA TYR A 133 1.74 -34.37 -17.16
C TYR A 133 0.59 -35.13 -17.82
N ILE A 134 -0.58 -34.52 -17.95
CA ILE A 134 -1.74 -35.17 -18.58
C ILE A 134 -1.46 -35.41 -20.06
N HIS A 135 -0.98 -34.41 -20.80
CA HIS A 135 -0.72 -34.57 -22.22
C HIS A 135 0.37 -35.59 -22.47
N THR A 136 1.50 -35.55 -21.76
CA THR A 136 2.56 -36.54 -21.94
C THR A 136 2.11 -37.91 -21.49
N TYR A 137 1.47 -38.06 -20.33
CA TYR A 137 1.01 -39.37 -19.84
C TYR A 137 -0.03 -39.97 -20.77
N ILE A 138 -1.09 -39.24 -21.12
CA ILE A 138 -2.14 -39.75 -22.01
C ILE A 138 -1.57 -40.00 -23.40
N HIS A 139 -0.85 -39.05 -23.98
CA HIS A 139 -0.30 -39.21 -25.33
C HIS A 139 0.70 -40.36 -25.36
N THR A 140 1.66 -40.44 -24.44
CA THR A 140 2.63 -41.54 -24.42
C THR A 140 1.95 -42.86 -24.13
N TYR A 141 1.08 -42.95 -23.12
CA TYR A 141 0.41 -44.20 -22.79
C TYR A 141 -0.48 -44.69 -23.93
N ILE A 142 -1.36 -43.85 -24.46
CA ILE A 142 -2.27 -44.23 -25.55
C ILE A 142 -1.46 -44.51 -26.82
N HIS A 143 -0.54 -43.63 -27.20
CA HIS A 143 0.24 -43.82 -28.41
C HIS A 143 1.12 -45.07 -28.29
N THR A 144 1.86 -45.25 -27.20
CA THR A 144 2.70 -46.45 -27.04
C THR A 144 1.86 -47.70 -26.91
N TYR A 145 0.79 -47.72 -26.12
CA TYR A 145 -0.05 -48.90 -25.96
C TYR A 145 -0.73 -49.29 -27.27
N ILE A 146 -1.40 -48.34 -27.94
CA ILE A 146 -2.08 -48.62 -29.22
C ILE A 146 -1.06 -48.96 -30.29
N HIS A 147 0.00 -48.17 -30.45
CA HIS A 147 1.00 -48.44 -31.48
C HIS A 147 1.70 -49.77 -31.22
N THR A 148 2.18 -50.04 -30.01
CA THR A 148 2.85 -51.32 -29.71
C THR A 148 1.87 -52.48 -29.82
N TYR A 149 0.67 -52.40 -29.25
CA TYR A 149 -0.30 -53.49 -29.31
C TYR A 149 -0.73 -53.79 -30.75
N ILE A 150 -1.16 -52.77 -31.50
CA ILE A 150 -1.57 -52.96 -32.90
C ILE A 150 -0.40 -53.38 -33.75
N HIS A 151 0.74 -52.69 -33.68
CA HIS A 151 1.90 -53.03 -34.48
C HIS A 151 2.41 -54.43 -34.15
N THR A 152 2.61 -54.77 -32.87
CA THR A 152 3.09 -56.11 -32.51
C THR A 152 2.06 -57.17 -32.84
N TYR A 153 0.78 -56.99 -32.53
CA TYR A 153 -0.24 -57.99 -32.83
C TYR A 153 -0.39 -58.21 -34.33
N ILE A 154 -0.57 -57.15 -35.11
CA ILE A 154 -0.72 -57.26 -36.57
C ILE A 154 0.57 -57.78 -37.20
N HIS A 155 1.73 -57.21 -36.86
CA HIS A 155 3.00 -57.63 -37.43
C HIS A 155 3.30 -59.09 -37.05
N THR A 156 3.21 -59.46 -35.78
CA THR A 156 3.48 -60.85 -35.38
C THR A 156 2.45 -61.81 -35.95
N TYR A 157 1.15 -61.51 -35.91
CA TYR A 157 0.13 -62.39 -36.45
C TYR A 157 0.28 -62.58 -37.95
N ILE A 158 0.36 -61.49 -38.72
CA ILE A 158 0.50 -61.56 -40.18
C ILE A 158 1.83 -62.19 -40.56
N HIS A 159 2.94 -61.74 -39.97
CA HIS A 159 4.27 -62.27 -40.29
C HIS A 159 4.37 -63.75 -39.93
N THR A 160 3.96 -64.15 -38.72
CA THR A 160 4.04 -65.56 -38.31
C THR A 160 3.08 -66.41 -39.11
N TYR A 161 1.83 -65.98 -39.34
CA TYR A 161 0.86 -66.76 -40.11
C TYR A 161 1.31 -66.93 -41.56
N ILE A 162 1.69 -65.86 -42.26
CA ILE A 162 2.15 -65.94 -43.63
C ILE A 162 3.46 -66.74 -43.72
N HIS A 163 4.43 -66.45 -42.86
CA HIS A 163 5.72 -67.16 -42.88
C HIS A 163 5.54 -68.65 -42.57
N THR A 164 4.77 -69.01 -41.55
CA THR A 164 4.51 -70.42 -41.22
C THR A 164 3.67 -71.11 -42.28
N TYR A 165 2.66 -70.47 -42.85
CA TYR A 165 1.85 -71.03 -43.92
C TYR A 165 2.68 -71.28 -45.18
N ILE A 166 3.45 -70.29 -45.63
CA ILE A 166 4.33 -70.44 -46.79
C ILE A 166 5.37 -71.54 -46.51
N HIS A 167 6.05 -71.49 -45.37
CA HIS A 167 7.07 -72.48 -45.00
C HIS A 167 6.47 -73.90 -44.91
N THR A 168 5.38 -74.10 -44.19
CA THR A 168 4.75 -75.42 -44.08
C THR A 168 4.21 -75.93 -45.43
N CYS A 169 3.65 -75.06 -46.27
CA CYS A 169 3.14 -75.45 -47.58
C CYS A 169 4.27 -75.79 -48.56
N THR A 170 5.33 -74.97 -48.63
CA THR A 170 6.47 -75.24 -49.52
C THR A 170 7.30 -76.44 -49.07
N TYR A 171 7.69 -76.49 -47.79
CA TYR A 171 8.46 -77.63 -47.28
C TYR A 171 7.63 -78.90 -47.26
N GLY A 172 6.34 -78.82 -46.90
CA GLY A 172 5.42 -79.94 -46.95
C GLY A 172 5.22 -80.47 -48.37
N PHE A 173 4.98 -79.58 -49.34
CA PHE A 173 4.86 -79.97 -50.75
C PHE A 173 6.15 -80.60 -51.27
N ALA A 174 7.31 -80.00 -51.00
CA ALA A 174 8.61 -80.52 -51.41
C ALA A 174 8.85 -81.92 -50.85
N VAL A 175 8.65 -82.13 -49.55
CA VAL A 175 8.84 -83.45 -48.90
C VAL A 175 7.90 -84.50 -49.50
N ASN A 176 6.61 -84.18 -49.65
CA ASN A 176 5.65 -85.10 -50.25
C ASN A 176 5.99 -85.42 -51.71
N PHE A 177 6.43 -84.42 -52.48
CA PHE A 177 6.86 -84.59 -53.86
C PHE A 177 8.08 -85.52 -53.96
N PHE A 178 9.12 -85.30 -53.14
CA PHE A 178 10.30 -86.17 -53.12
C PHE A 178 9.97 -87.59 -52.67
N GLN A 179 9.11 -87.76 -51.66
CA GLN A 179 8.65 -89.07 -51.18
C GLN A 179 7.89 -89.84 -52.27
N TRP A 180 6.95 -89.18 -52.95
CA TRP A 180 6.17 -89.78 -54.03
C TRP A 180 7.04 -90.14 -55.23
N PHE A 181 7.92 -89.23 -55.66
CA PHE A 181 8.85 -89.48 -56.76
C PHE A 181 9.80 -90.65 -56.44
N GLY A 182 10.31 -90.71 -55.20
CA GLY A 182 11.10 -91.85 -54.72
C GLY A 182 10.34 -93.17 -54.74
N PHE A 183 9.06 -93.17 -54.33
CA PHE A 183 8.20 -94.35 -54.39
C PHE A 183 7.97 -94.83 -55.84
N VAL A 184 7.70 -93.91 -56.77
CA VAL A 184 7.51 -94.23 -58.19
C VAL A 184 8.77 -94.84 -58.80
N ILE A 185 9.95 -94.27 -58.51
CA ILE A 185 11.23 -94.85 -58.96
C ILE A 185 11.42 -96.25 -58.38
N SER A 186 11.14 -96.44 -57.08
CA SER A 186 11.27 -97.75 -56.42
C SER A 186 10.37 -98.81 -57.05
N MET A 187 9.09 -98.49 -57.33
CA MET A 187 8.19 -99.40 -58.07
C MET A 187 8.70 -99.71 -59.47
N HIS A 188 9.23 -98.72 -60.18
CA HIS A 188 9.73 -98.93 -61.54
C HIS A 188 10.97 -99.84 -61.55
N ILE A 189 11.90 -99.65 -60.60
CA ILE A 189 13.06 -100.52 -60.40
C ILE A 189 12.61 -101.93 -60.03
N TRP A 190 11.64 -102.08 -59.12
CA TRP A 190 11.10 -103.38 -58.72
C TRP A 190 10.46 -104.12 -59.89
N ASN A 191 9.65 -103.47 -60.72
CA ASN A 191 9.06 -104.07 -61.91
C ASN A 191 10.14 -104.54 -62.89
N VAL A 192 11.16 -103.71 -63.16
CA VAL A 192 12.31 -104.10 -64.01
C VAL A 192 13.07 -105.29 -63.41
N TYR A 193 13.21 -105.33 -62.09
CA TYR A 193 13.84 -106.45 -61.39
C TYR A 193 13.01 -107.74 -61.50
N ILE A 194 11.69 -107.67 -61.33
CA ILE A 194 10.77 -108.79 -61.53
C ILE A 194 10.80 -109.29 -62.97
N ASP A 195 10.76 -108.39 -63.96
CA ASP A 195 10.85 -108.75 -65.38
C ASP A 195 12.16 -109.49 -65.69
N LYS A 196 13.29 -109.00 -65.15
CA LYS A 196 14.58 -109.70 -65.26
C LYS A 196 14.54 -111.06 -64.59
N LEU A 197 13.96 -111.20 -63.39
CA LEU A 197 13.82 -112.48 -62.70
C LEU A 197 12.93 -113.46 -63.48
N CYS A 198 11.80 -113.01 -64.04
CA CYS A 198 10.92 -113.81 -64.89
C CYS A 198 11.66 -114.27 -66.14
N TYR A 199 12.42 -113.39 -66.80
CA TYR A 199 13.25 -113.74 -67.93
C TYR A 199 14.31 -114.79 -67.57
N PHE A 200 15.04 -114.60 -66.45
CA PHE A 200 16.00 -115.59 -65.96
C PHE A 200 15.33 -116.93 -65.63
N ARG A 201 14.14 -116.93 -65.03
CA ARG A 201 13.37 -118.13 -64.73
C ARG A 201 12.91 -118.87 -65.99
N MET A 202 12.40 -118.15 -66.99
CA MET A 202 12.04 -118.74 -68.28
C MET A 202 13.27 -119.32 -68.98
N LYS A 203 14.37 -118.59 -69.00
CA LYS A 203 15.64 -119.06 -69.58
C LYS A 203 16.15 -120.32 -68.87
N TYR A 204 16.11 -120.36 -67.54
CA TYR A 204 16.49 -121.53 -66.74
C TYR A 204 15.60 -122.75 -67.01
N HIS A 205 14.29 -122.57 -67.14
CA HIS A 205 13.39 -123.67 -67.52
C HIS A 205 13.61 -124.16 -68.95
N PHE A 206 13.97 -123.26 -69.88
CA PHE A 206 14.31 -123.62 -71.25
C PHE A 206 15.63 -124.40 -71.32
N GLU A 207 16.66 -123.99 -70.57
CA GLU A 207 17.98 -124.65 -70.55
C GLU A 207 18.00 -125.99 -69.78
N LYS A 208 17.10 -126.21 -68.81
CA LYS A 208 16.97 -127.50 -68.07
C LYS A 208 15.87 -128.43 -68.60
N GLY A 209 15.13 -127.99 -69.61
CA GLY A 209 14.04 -128.75 -70.25
C GLY A 209 14.45 -129.50 -71.52
N LEU A 210 15.72 -129.41 -71.92
CA LEU A 210 16.39 -130.34 -72.86
C LEU A 210 17.30 -131.30 -72.08
#